data_AF-A0A662BWA7-F1
#
_entry.id   AF-A0A662BWA7-F1
#
_cell.length_a   1.000
_cell.length_b   1.000
_cell.length_c   1.000
_cell.angle_alpha   90.00
_cell.angle_beta   90.00
_cell.angle_gamma   90.00
#
_symmetry.space_group_name_H-M   'P 1'
#
loop_
_entity.id
_entity.type
_entity.pdbx_description
1 polymer ?
#
loop_
_entity_poly.entity_id
_entity_poly.type
_entity_poly.pdbx_seq_one_letter_code
_entity_poly.pdbx_strand_id
1 'polypeptide(L)'
;MNIFLRAKHWQLFILHFAIPFVLYFIAIAFMIGIAIRNHGHDPYIGLRFIPVFIILGLISAIVKYGWTWAAGIILNDRLPEELKLNTVFFKICFFYPIVYLPLFGLLMYTQFHDGIEAFPFTFLLIIPFHLLAIFCSFYCMYFVARVLKTTEYQRYTTVSDYIAEIIMIWFYFVGIWILQPKINKMIDKPDNQEVL
;
A
#
# COMPACT_ATOMS: atom_id res chain seq x y z
N MET A 1 7.16 -13.02 16.05
CA MET A 1 6.60 -11.74 16.56
C MET A 1 6.56 -10.74 15.41
N ASN A 2 5.38 -10.21 15.04
CA ASN A 2 5.24 -9.36 13.86
C ASN A 2 5.50 -7.88 14.20
N ILE A 3 6.51 -7.29 13.55
CA ILE A 3 6.96 -5.90 13.77
C ILE A 3 5.86 -4.89 13.40
N PHE A 4 5.14 -5.09 12.29
CA PHE A 4 4.13 -4.14 11.81
C PHE A 4 2.92 -4.04 12.73
N LEU A 5 2.51 -5.15 13.32
CA LEU A 5 1.38 -5.22 14.24
C LEU A 5 1.67 -4.49 15.57
N ARG A 6 2.93 -4.50 16.03
CA ARG A 6 3.35 -3.84 17.28
C ARG A 6 3.91 -2.44 17.09
N ALA A 7 4.16 -2.01 15.86
CA ALA A 7 4.65 -0.68 15.56
C ALA A 7 3.68 0.39 16.09
N LYS A 8 4.22 1.52 16.54
CA LYS A 8 3.41 2.70 16.88
C LYS A 8 2.95 3.38 15.59
N HIS A 9 1.76 3.96 15.59
CA HIS A 9 1.19 4.68 14.44
C HIS A 9 2.17 5.70 13.84
N TRP A 10 2.91 6.44 14.67
CA TRP A 10 3.87 7.44 14.21
C TRP A 10 5.08 6.82 13.49
N GLN A 11 5.52 5.61 13.87
CA GLN A 11 6.63 4.94 13.18
C GLN A 11 6.23 4.58 11.74
N LEU A 12 5.01 4.05 11.57
CA LEU A 12 4.46 3.72 10.26
C LEU A 12 4.19 4.98 9.43
N PHE A 13 3.65 6.04 10.04
CA PHE A 13 3.41 7.32 9.39
C PHE A 13 4.72 7.95 8.89
N ILE A 14 5.76 8.00 9.73
CA ILE A 14 7.05 8.60 9.35
C ILE A 14 7.69 7.84 8.19
N LEU A 15 7.75 6.51 8.27
CA LEU A 15 8.40 5.68 7.26
C LEU A 15 7.63 5.64 5.94
N HIS A 16 6.30 5.55 5.99
CA HIS A 16 5.49 5.48 4.78
C HIS A 16 5.29 6.85 4.11
N PHE A 17 5.09 7.90 4.91
CA PHE A 17 4.62 9.19 4.41
C PHE A 17 5.61 10.32 4.67
N ALA A 18 5.95 10.63 5.93
CA ALA A 18 6.67 11.87 6.25
C ALA A 18 8.07 11.94 5.62
N ILE A 19 8.88 10.89 5.75
CA ILE A 19 10.23 10.85 5.16
C ILE A 19 10.16 10.89 3.63
N PRO A 20 9.44 9.98 2.94
CA PRO A 20 9.29 10.05 1.49
C PRO A 20 8.79 11.41 1.02
N PHE A 21 7.75 11.96 1.64
CA PHE A 21 7.18 13.25 1.29
C PHE A 21 8.23 14.38 1.34
N VAL A 22 8.92 14.54 2.48
CA VAL A 22 9.96 15.59 2.60
C VAL A 22 11.07 15.39 1.57
N LEU A 23 11.52 14.16 1.35
CA LEU A 23 12.56 13.86 0.37
C LEU A 23 12.09 14.08 -1.08
N TYR A 24 10.82 13.85 -1.40
CA TYR A 24 10.22 14.19 -2.68
C TYR A 24 10.28 15.71 -2.92
N PHE A 25 9.90 16.53 -1.94
CA PHE A 25 9.97 18.00 -2.07
C PHE A 25 11.41 18.48 -2.23
N ILE A 26 12.34 17.93 -1.46
CA ILE A 26 13.76 18.24 -1.60
C ILE A 26 14.25 17.89 -3.00
N ALA A 27 13.96 16.68 -3.49
CA ALA A 27 14.35 16.23 -4.82
C ALA A 27 13.78 17.14 -5.92
N ILE A 28 12.50 17.52 -5.84
CA ILE A 28 11.86 18.43 -6.78
C ILE A 28 12.50 19.83 -6.72
N ALA A 29 12.77 20.37 -5.53
CA ALA A 29 13.42 21.67 -5.36
C ALA A 29 14.83 21.68 -5.98
N PHE A 30 15.62 20.63 -5.75
CA PHE A 30 16.92 20.45 -6.39
C PHE A 30 16.81 20.36 -7.92
N MET A 31 15.85 19.57 -8.42
CA MET A 31 15.59 19.43 -9.85
C MET A 31 15.26 20.77 -10.51
N ILE A 32 14.35 21.56 -9.91
CA ILE A 32 13.99 22.91 -10.39
C ILE A 32 15.21 23.84 -10.32
N GLY A 33 15.97 23.82 -9.23
CA GLY A 33 17.17 24.65 -9.09
C GLY A 33 18.26 24.33 -10.12
N ILE A 34 18.38 23.08 -10.57
CA ILE A 34 19.28 22.71 -11.68
C ILE A 34 18.69 23.17 -13.02
N ALA A 35 17.39 22.98 -13.25
CA ALA A 35 16.73 23.40 -14.49
C ALA A 35 16.84 24.92 -14.71
N ILE A 36 16.66 25.74 -13.66
CA ILE A 36 16.82 27.19 -13.72
C ILE A 36 18.27 27.57 -14.07
N ARG A 37 19.26 26.95 -13.41
CA ARG A 37 20.69 27.21 -13.66
C ARG A 37 21.13 26.83 -15.07
N ASN A 38 20.53 25.79 -15.63
CA ASN A 38 20.82 25.32 -16.98
C ASN A 38 19.94 26.00 -18.06
N HIS A 39 19.15 27.01 -17.70
CA HIS A 39 18.18 27.68 -18.59
C HIS A 39 17.24 26.70 -19.32
N GLY A 40 16.96 25.54 -18.72
CA GLY A 40 16.12 24.50 -19.34
C GLY A 40 16.76 23.76 -20.53
N HIS A 41 18.05 23.92 -20.80
CA HIS A 41 18.71 23.30 -21.95
C HIS A 41 18.97 21.80 -21.82
N ASP A 42 18.83 21.21 -20.61
CA ASP A 42 19.03 19.79 -20.38
C ASP A 42 17.67 19.07 -20.27
N PRO A 43 17.20 18.40 -21.35
CA PRO A 43 15.90 17.75 -21.38
C PRO A 43 15.84 16.49 -20.50
N TYR A 44 16.98 15.99 -20.01
CA TYR A 44 17.06 14.73 -19.26
C TYR A 44 17.14 14.94 -17.74
N ILE A 45 17.04 16.18 -17.26
CA ILE A 45 17.10 16.48 -15.81
C ILE A 45 16.10 15.61 -15.03
N GLY A 46 14.85 15.49 -15.50
CA GLY A 46 13.83 14.66 -14.83
C GLY A 46 14.20 13.18 -14.74
N LEU A 47 14.81 12.62 -15.78
CA LEU A 47 15.23 11.21 -15.81
C LEU A 47 16.29 10.91 -14.75
N ARG A 48 17.18 11.86 -14.44
CA ARG A 48 18.21 11.70 -13.40
C ARG A 48 17.63 11.56 -11.99
N PHE A 49 16.43 12.07 -11.75
CA PHE A 49 15.75 11.96 -10.45
C PHE A 49 14.83 10.73 -10.34
N ILE A 50 14.58 10.00 -11.43
CA ILE A 50 13.75 8.77 -11.41
C ILE A 50 14.22 7.76 -10.35
N PRO A 51 15.52 7.44 -10.22
CA PRO A 51 15.98 6.51 -9.20
C PRO A 51 15.62 6.95 -7.78
N VAL A 52 15.70 8.25 -7.47
CA VAL A 52 15.31 8.80 -6.17
C VAL A 52 13.82 8.55 -5.93
N PHE A 53 12.97 8.86 -6.90
CA PHE A 53 11.53 8.64 -6.79
C PHE A 53 11.15 7.17 -6.66
N ILE A 54 11.85 6.27 -7.36
CA ILE A 54 11.66 4.82 -7.24
C ILE A 54 12.04 4.34 -5.85
N ILE A 55 13.22 4.74 -5.34
CA ILE A 55 13.68 4.30 -4.01
C ILE A 55 12.70 4.75 -2.91
N LEU A 56 12.28 6.02 -2.94
CA LEU A 56 11.29 6.55 -1.99
C LEU A 56 9.95 5.82 -2.12
N GLY A 57 9.50 5.56 -3.35
CA GLY A 57 8.29 4.81 -3.62
C GLY A 57 8.35 3.37 -3.11
N LEU A 58 9.49 2.68 -3.26
CA LEU A 58 9.72 1.33 -2.75
C LEU A 58 9.68 1.30 -1.22
N ILE A 59 10.27 2.28 -0.54
CA ILE A 59 10.19 2.39 0.92
C ILE A 59 8.72 2.52 1.35
N SER A 60 7.97 3.45 0.74
CA SER A 60 6.55 3.61 1.02
C SER A 60 5.74 2.34 0.73
N ALA A 61 6.04 1.65 -0.38
CA ALA A 61 5.37 0.42 -0.78
C ALA A 61 5.63 -0.72 0.22
N ILE A 62 6.90 -0.95 0.63
CA ILE A 62 7.26 -1.99 1.61
C ILE A 62 6.49 -1.78 2.91
N VAL A 63 6.40 -0.53 3.40
CA VAL A 63 5.66 -0.23 4.64
C VAL A 63 4.16 -0.48 4.45
N LYS A 64 3.57 0.00 3.35
CA LYS A 64 2.12 -0.13 3.11
C LYS A 64 1.70 -1.58 2.88
N TYR A 65 2.42 -2.32 2.04
CA TYR A 65 2.13 -3.72 1.76
C TYR A 65 2.47 -4.60 2.97
N GLY A 66 3.58 -4.34 3.67
CA GLY A 66 3.91 -5.03 4.91
C GLY A 66 2.84 -4.85 5.99
N TRP A 67 2.36 -3.62 6.17
CA TRP A 67 1.24 -3.33 7.07
C TRP A 67 -0.06 -4.01 6.64
N THR A 68 -0.39 -3.97 5.35
CA THR A 68 -1.62 -4.59 4.79
C THR A 68 -1.60 -6.11 4.96
N TRP A 69 -0.46 -6.76 4.72
CA TRP A 69 -0.26 -8.18 4.98
C TRP A 69 -0.41 -8.51 6.46
N ALA A 70 0.24 -7.72 7.33
CA ALA A 70 0.18 -7.92 8.76
C ALA A 70 -1.26 -7.80 9.30
N ALA A 71 -1.99 -6.77 8.90
CA ALA A 71 -3.36 -6.52 9.32
C ALA A 71 -4.37 -7.49 8.67
N GLY A 72 -4.09 -8.02 7.47
CA GLY A 72 -4.97 -8.95 6.77
C GLY A 72 -4.74 -10.41 7.14
N ILE A 73 -3.50 -10.89 7.11
CA ILE A 73 -3.17 -12.31 7.35
C ILE A 73 -2.92 -12.54 8.83
N ILE A 74 -1.95 -11.82 9.40
CA ILE A 74 -1.43 -12.18 10.72
C ILE A 74 -2.42 -11.84 11.83
N LEU A 75 -3.27 -10.83 11.63
CA LEU A 75 -4.39 -10.57 12.53
C LEU A 75 -5.52 -11.59 12.36
N ASN A 76 -5.84 -12.00 11.12
CA ASN A 76 -6.84 -13.03 10.85
C ASN A 76 -6.44 -14.39 11.45
N ASP A 77 -5.15 -14.72 11.47
CA ASP A 77 -4.64 -15.97 12.05
C ASP A 77 -4.86 -16.05 13.58
N ARG A 78 -5.10 -14.91 14.25
CA ARG A 78 -5.43 -14.82 15.68
C ARG A 78 -6.91 -14.97 15.98
N LEU A 79 -7.77 -14.98 14.96
CA LEU A 79 -9.20 -15.22 15.18
C LEU A 79 -9.43 -16.69 15.55
N PRO A 80 -10.48 -17.00 16.34
CA PRO A 80 -10.99 -18.35 16.49
C PRO A 80 -11.27 -18.98 15.13
N GLU A 81 -11.06 -20.29 14.97
CA GLU A 81 -11.24 -21.00 13.69
C GLU A 81 -12.60 -20.72 13.03
N GLU A 82 -13.65 -20.59 13.85
CA GLU A 82 -15.02 -20.31 13.41
C GLU A 82 -15.20 -18.91 12.81
N LEU A 83 -14.30 -17.96 13.09
CA LEU A 83 -14.36 -16.57 12.61
C LEU A 83 -13.28 -16.26 11.57
N LYS A 84 -12.36 -17.18 11.30
CA LYS A 84 -11.28 -16.98 10.33
C LYS A 84 -11.85 -16.76 8.94
N LEU A 85 -11.38 -15.70 8.28
CA LEU A 85 -11.75 -15.38 6.92
C LEU A 85 -10.85 -16.14 5.93
N ASN A 86 -11.42 -16.53 4.79
CA ASN A 86 -10.67 -17.16 3.70
C ASN A 86 -9.65 -16.18 3.11
N THR A 87 -8.36 -16.55 3.14
CA THR A 87 -7.25 -15.69 2.71
C THR A 87 -6.79 -15.90 1.27
N VAL A 88 -7.32 -16.90 0.54
CA VAL A 88 -6.82 -17.29 -0.79
C VAL A 88 -6.96 -16.15 -1.78
N PHE A 89 -8.18 -15.60 -1.91
CA PHE A 89 -8.43 -14.52 -2.86
C PHE A 89 -7.73 -13.21 -2.47
N PHE A 90 -7.58 -12.95 -1.16
CA PHE A 90 -6.75 -11.85 -0.66
C PHE A 90 -5.30 -11.98 -1.09
N LYS A 91 -4.69 -13.16 -0.94
CA LYS A 91 -3.29 -13.38 -1.35
C LYS A 91 -3.10 -13.15 -2.86
N ILE A 92 -4.03 -13.65 -3.68
CA ILE A 92 -4.01 -13.41 -5.13
C ILE A 92 -4.07 -11.91 -5.44
N CYS A 93 -5.06 -11.21 -4.88
CA CYS A 93 -5.22 -9.76 -5.07
C CYS A 93 -4.04 -8.96 -4.52
N PHE A 94 -3.42 -9.40 -3.42
CA PHE A 94 -2.29 -8.72 -2.81
C PHE A 94 -1.04 -8.80 -3.69
N PHE A 95 -0.73 -9.98 -4.23
CA PHE A 95 0.46 -10.18 -5.07
C PHE A 95 0.29 -9.65 -6.50
N TYR A 96 -0.93 -9.54 -7.01
CA TYR A 96 -1.16 -9.09 -8.38
C TYR A 96 -0.54 -7.70 -8.67
N PRO A 97 -0.81 -6.62 -7.91
CA PRO A 97 -0.17 -5.32 -8.15
C PRO A 97 1.35 -5.34 -7.95
N ILE A 98 1.86 -6.16 -7.02
CA ILE A 98 3.30 -6.27 -6.73
C ILE A 98 4.06 -6.80 -7.95
N VAL A 99 3.45 -7.73 -8.69
CA VAL A 99 4.04 -8.29 -9.92
C VAL A 99 3.75 -7.38 -11.13
N TYR A 100 2.52 -6.90 -11.25
CA TYR A 100 2.08 -6.12 -12.40
C TYR A 100 2.78 -4.76 -12.51
N LEU A 101 2.94 -4.01 -11.41
CA LEU A 101 3.49 -2.64 -11.47
C LEU A 101 4.96 -2.59 -11.96
N PRO A 102 5.87 -3.48 -11.51
CA PRO A 102 7.22 -3.55 -12.09
C PRO A 102 7.22 -3.94 -13.57
N LEU A 103 6.38 -4.90 -13.99
CA LEU A 103 6.27 -5.28 -15.40
C LEU A 103 5.76 -4.13 -16.27
N PHE A 104 4.76 -3.40 -15.76
CA PHE A 104 4.27 -2.18 -16.39
C PHE A 104 5.37 -1.12 -16.48
N GLY A 105 6.12 -0.88 -15.40
CA GLY A 105 7.25 0.06 -15.40
C GLY A 105 8.35 -0.31 -16.40
N LEU A 106 8.70 -1.59 -16.51
CA LEU A 106 9.65 -2.09 -17.50
C LEU A 106 9.15 -1.89 -18.93
N LEU A 107 7.88 -2.21 -19.20
CA LEU A 107 7.26 -2.00 -20.50
C LEU A 107 7.25 -0.51 -20.89
N MET A 108 6.94 0.38 -19.94
CA MET A 108 7.00 1.82 -20.20
C MET A 108 8.43 2.26 -20.46
N TYR A 109 9.41 1.79 -19.67
CA TYR A 109 10.82 2.10 -19.88
C TYR A 109 11.29 1.75 -21.29
N THR A 110 10.99 0.56 -21.81
CA THR A 110 11.41 0.17 -23.16
C THR A 110 10.76 1.03 -24.24
N GLN A 111 9.47 1.39 -24.09
CA GLN A 111 8.80 2.28 -25.05
C GLN A 111 9.39 3.70 -25.07
N PHE A 112 9.68 4.26 -23.90
CA PHE A 112 10.24 5.62 -23.81
C PHE A 112 11.74 5.67 -24.14
N HIS A 113 12.50 4.60 -23.89
CA HIS A 113 13.95 4.55 -24.14
C HIS A 113 14.28 4.25 -25.60
N ASP A 114 13.64 3.24 -26.18
CA ASP A 114 13.97 2.75 -27.53
C ASP A 114 13.27 3.55 -28.64
N GLY A 115 12.48 4.58 -28.28
CA GLY A 115 11.72 5.40 -29.23
C GLY A 115 10.68 4.60 -30.02
N ILE A 116 10.30 3.41 -29.51
CA ILE A 116 9.27 2.58 -30.11
C ILE A 116 7.96 3.34 -29.97
N GLU A 117 7.39 3.80 -31.09
CA GLU A 117 6.07 4.42 -31.08
C GLU A 117 5.08 3.48 -30.39
N ALA A 118 4.46 3.98 -29.32
CA ALA A 118 3.49 3.23 -28.58
C ALA A 118 2.28 2.97 -29.49
N PHE A 119 2.16 1.74 -29.98
CA PHE A 119 0.97 1.34 -30.72
C PHE A 119 -0.28 1.55 -29.84
N PRO A 120 -1.38 2.11 -30.37
CA PRO A 120 -2.63 2.25 -29.64
C PRO A 120 -3.11 0.94 -28.99
N PHE A 121 -2.73 -0.19 -29.58
CA PHE A 121 -2.99 -1.53 -29.07
C PHE A 121 -2.32 -1.85 -27.73
N THR A 122 -1.12 -1.31 -27.47
CA THR A 122 -0.43 -1.50 -26.18
C THR A 122 -1.24 -0.87 -25.04
N PHE A 123 -1.77 0.34 -25.25
CA PHE A 123 -2.64 0.99 -24.25
C PHE A 123 -3.95 0.23 -24.04
N LEU A 124 -4.58 -0.26 -25.12
CA LEU A 124 -5.79 -1.07 -25.03
C LEU A 124 -5.57 -2.34 -24.20
N LEU A 125 -4.39 -2.95 -24.28
CA LEU A 125 -4.02 -4.10 -23.47
C LEU A 125 -3.69 -3.71 -22.02
N ILE A 126 -3.01 -2.59 -21.78
CA ILE A 126 -2.60 -2.16 -20.43
C ILE A 126 -3.81 -1.81 -19.56
N ILE A 127 -4.82 -1.13 -20.11
CA ILE A 127 -5.95 -0.59 -19.35
C ILE A 127 -6.67 -1.69 -18.54
N PRO A 128 -7.07 -2.84 -19.10
CA PRO A 128 -7.71 -3.92 -18.34
C PRO A 128 -6.85 -4.45 -17.18
N PHE A 129 -5.55 -4.62 -17.39
CA PHE A 129 -4.65 -5.11 -16.33
C PHE A 129 -4.46 -4.06 -15.23
N HIS A 130 -4.44 -2.77 -15.61
CA HIS A 130 -4.36 -1.70 -14.63
C HIS A 130 -5.65 -1.59 -13.79
N LEU A 131 -6.82 -1.70 -14.44
CA LEU A 131 -8.11 -1.73 -13.76
C LEU A 131 -8.22 -2.94 -12.82
N LEU A 132 -7.69 -4.10 -13.22
CA LEU A 132 -7.59 -5.26 -12.35
C LEU A 132 -6.68 -4.99 -11.14
N ALA A 133 -5.56 -4.29 -11.30
CA ALA A 133 -4.70 -3.89 -10.18
C ALA A 133 -5.42 -2.96 -9.19
N ILE A 134 -6.22 -2.02 -9.71
CA ILE A 134 -7.05 -1.12 -8.91
C ILE A 134 -8.10 -1.92 -8.13
N PHE A 135 -8.82 -2.82 -8.82
CA PHE A 135 -9.79 -3.72 -8.19
C PHE A 135 -9.16 -4.56 -7.08
N CYS A 136 -8.03 -5.21 -7.35
CA CYS A 136 -7.29 -6.00 -6.37
C CYS A 136 -6.87 -5.16 -5.15
N SER A 137 -6.47 -3.91 -5.36
CA SER A 137 -6.12 -2.99 -4.28
C SER A 137 -7.32 -2.66 -3.40
N PHE A 138 -8.47 -2.33 -3.99
CA PHE A 138 -9.72 -2.11 -3.24
C PHE A 138 -10.19 -3.36 -2.49
N TYR A 139 -10.06 -4.54 -3.11
CA TYR A 139 -10.38 -5.79 -2.44
C TYR A 139 -9.49 -6.03 -1.20
N CYS A 140 -8.19 -5.72 -1.29
CA CYS A 140 -7.29 -5.81 -0.13
C CYS A 140 -7.72 -4.87 1.00
N MET A 141 -8.16 -3.65 0.69
CA MET A 141 -8.67 -2.71 1.70
C MET A 141 -9.94 -3.26 2.37
N TYR A 142 -10.89 -3.74 1.56
CA TYR A 142 -12.11 -4.40 2.02
C TYR A 142 -11.80 -5.57 2.97
N PHE A 143 -10.87 -6.45 2.55
CA PHE A 143 -10.52 -7.63 3.32
C PHE A 143 -9.90 -7.25 4.67
N VAL A 144 -8.93 -6.34 4.67
CA VAL A 144 -8.28 -5.87 5.92
C VAL A 144 -9.29 -5.17 6.84
N ALA A 145 -10.18 -4.32 6.30
CA ALA A 145 -11.22 -3.68 7.09
C ALA A 145 -12.13 -4.70 7.79
N ARG A 146 -12.52 -5.75 7.06
CA ARG A 146 -13.34 -6.84 7.59
C ARG A 146 -12.62 -7.65 8.67
N VAL A 147 -11.34 -7.99 8.46
CA VAL A 147 -10.50 -8.67 9.47
C VAL A 147 -10.40 -7.82 10.74
N LEU A 148 -10.12 -6.52 10.61
CA LEU A 148 -10.01 -5.60 11.75
C LEU A 148 -11.30 -5.58 12.58
N LYS A 149 -12.46 -5.44 11.94
CA LYS A 149 -13.74 -5.39 12.65
C LYS A 149 -14.17 -6.73 13.22
N THR A 150 -13.89 -7.84 12.53
CA THR A 150 -14.16 -9.19 13.05
C THR A 150 -13.31 -9.45 14.28
N THR A 151 -12.06 -8.99 14.29
CA THR A 151 -11.17 -9.08 15.45
C THR A 151 -11.60 -8.17 16.59
N GLU A 152 -12.09 -6.97 16.29
CA GLU A 152 -12.57 -6.05 17.32
C GLU A 152 -13.85 -6.56 18.00
N TYR A 153 -14.78 -7.12 17.23
CA TYR A 153 -16.10 -7.53 17.72
C TYR A 153 -16.21 -9.00 18.11
N GLN A 154 -15.24 -9.84 17.71
CA GLN A 154 -15.30 -11.30 17.92
C GLN A 154 -16.61 -11.92 17.41
N ARG A 155 -17.12 -11.41 16.28
CA ARG A 155 -18.28 -11.95 15.55
C ARG A 155 -18.17 -11.64 14.08
N TYR A 156 -18.98 -12.31 13.27
CA TYR A 156 -19.17 -11.95 11.87
C TYR A 156 -19.67 -10.51 11.73
N THR A 157 -19.10 -9.79 10.76
CA THR A 157 -19.38 -8.38 10.50
C THR A 157 -20.14 -8.18 9.19
N THR A 158 -21.07 -7.23 9.20
CA THR A 158 -21.78 -6.74 8.02
C THR A 158 -21.01 -5.58 7.38
N VAL A 159 -21.35 -5.19 6.15
CA VAL A 159 -20.67 -4.08 5.44
C VAL A 159 -20.72 -2.77 6.24
N SER A 160 -21.84 -2.50 6.91
CA SER A 160 -22.01 -1.31 7.74
C SER A 160 -21.02 -1.25 8.91
N ASP A 161 -20.55 -2.40 9.40
CA ASP A 161 -19.64 -2.47 10.54
C ASP A 161 -18.22 -1.97 10.19
N TYR A 162 -17.78 -2.08 8.92
CA TYR A 162 -16.37 -1.83 8.51
C TYR A 162 -16.18 -0.80 7.38
N ILE A 163 -17.23 -0.12 6.94
CA ILE A 163 -17.10 0.88 5.87
C ILE A 163 -16.16 2.04 6.25
N ALA A 164 -16.18 2.47 7.51
CA ALA A 164 -15.30 3.50 8.01
C ALA A 164 -13.82 3.07 7.94
N GLU A 165 -13.54 1.80 8.26
CA GLU A 165 -12.20 1.22 8.18
C GLU A 165 -11.68 1.19 6.74
N ILE A 166 -12.53 0.91 5.74
CA ILE A 166 -12.13 1.00 4.33
C ILE A 166 -11.66 2.42 3.99
N ILE A 167 -12.42 3.44 4.39
CA ILE A 167 -12.07 4.85 4.16
C ILE A 167 -10.77 5.21 4.88
N MET A 168 -10.58 4.76 6.12
CA MET A 168 -9.34 4.97 6.88
C MET A 168 -8.12 4.29 6.20
N ILE A 169 -8.29 3.09 5.65
CA ILE A 169 -7.21 2.38 4.94
C ILE A 169 -6.86 3.10 3.63
N TRP A 170 -7.86 3.65 2.93
CA TRP A 170 -7.67 4.44 1.72
C TRP A 170 -6.92 5.73 2.03
N PHE A 171 -7.39 6.52 2.99
CA PHE A 171 -6.72 7.73 3.47
C PHE A 171 -5.67 7.40 4.55
N TYR A 172 -4.74 6.51 4.20
CA TYR A 172 -3.80 5.91 5.15
C TYR A 172 -3.01 6.92 5.99
N PHE A 173 -2.66 8.08 5.44
CA PHE A 173 -1.94 9.14 6.15
C PHE A 173 -2.70 9.65 7.38
N VAL A 174 -4.04 9.67 7.34
CA VAL A 174 -4.89 9.93 8.52
C VAL A 174 -5.24 8.63 9.23
N GLY A 175 -5.68 7.63 8.47
CA GLY A 175 -6.24 6.40 9.04
C GLY A 175 -5.26 5.64 9.92
N ILE A 176 -3.95 5.71 9.67
CA ILE A 176 -2.96 5.02 10.48
C ILE A 176 -2.94 5.48 11.95
N TRP A 177 -3.28 6.75 12.20
CA TRP A 177 -3.38 7.32 13.55
C TRP A 177 -4.55 6.74 14.34
N ILE A 178 -5.57 6.22 13.65
CA ILE A 178 -6.77 5.65 14.28
C ILE A 178 -6.70 4.13 14.28
N LEU A 179 -6.31 3.52 13.16
CA LEU A 179 -6.30 2.07 12.98
C LEU A 179 -5.17 1.39 13.77
N GLN A 180 -3.95 1.94 13.76
CA GLN A 180 -2.83 1.27 14.41
C GLN A 180 -2.96 1.19 15.94
N PRO A 181 -3.39 2.24 16.67
CA PRO A 181 -3.62 2.11 18.11
C PRO A 181 -4.71 1.09 18.45
N LYS A 182 -5.76 0.96 17.62
CA LYS A 182 -6.76 -0.11 17.76
C LYS A 182 -6.12 -1.48 17.60
N ILE A 183 -5.31 -1.67 16.56
CA ILE A 183 -4.56 -2.91 16.31
C ILE A 183 -3.67 -3.26 17.51
N ASN A 184 -2.89 -2.30 18.03
CA ASN A 184 -2.03 -2.53 19.19
C ASN A 184 -2.85 -3.02 20.41
N LYS A 185 -3.98 -2.36 20.70
CA LYS A 185 -4.88 -2.80 21.79
C LYS A 185 -5.42 -4.21 21.59
N MET A 186 -5.70 -4.63 20.37
CA MET A 186 -6.17 -6.00 20.08
C MET A 186 -5.06 -7.04 20.28
N ILE A 187 -3.80 -6.68 20.03
CA ILE A 187 -2.65 -7.59 20.16
C ILE A 187 -2.20 -7.75 21.61
N ASP A 188 -2.38 -6.71 22.42
CA ASP A 188 -1.98 -6.70 23.83
C ASP A 188 -3.02 -7.35 24.75
N LYS A 189 -4.23 -7.65 24.25
CA LYS A 189 -5.18 -8.51 24.96
C LYS A 189 -4.64 -9.95 24.94
N PRO A 190 -4.48 -10.63 26.09
CA PRO A 190 -4.09 -12.03 26.11
C PRO A 190 -5.16 -12.87 25.41
N ASP A 191 -4.74 -13.94 24.71
CA ASP A 191 -5.59 -14.90 23.97
C ASP A 191 -6.63 -15.63 24.86
N ASN A 192 -6.71 -15.29 26.15
CA ASN A 192 -7.65 -15.86 27.11
C ASN A 192 -8.98 -15.09 27.09
N GLN A 193 -9.81 -15.40 26.10
CA GLN A 193 -11.21 -15.69 26.41
C GLN A 193 -11.34 -17.21 26.49
N GLU A 194 -10.83 -17.76 27.59
CA GLU A 194 -11.34 -19.03 28.10
C GLU A 194 -12.84 -18.84 28.35
N VAL A 195 -13.63 -19.67 27.66
CA VAL A 195 -14.87 -20.29 28.15
C VAL A 195 -15.71 -19.42 29.09
N LEU A 196 -16.77 -18.84 28.55
CA LEU A 196 -18.04 -18.65 29.28
C LEU A 196 -19.18 -19.21 28.43
#